data_AF-A0A3D5NN02-F1
#
_entry.id   AF-A0A3D5NN02-F1
#
_cell.length_a   1.000
_cell.length_b   1.000
_cell.length_c   1.000
_cell.angle_alpha   90.00
_cell.angle_beta   90.00
_cell.angle_gamma   90.00
#
_symmetry.space_group_name_H-M   'P 1'
#
loop_
_entity.id
_entity.type
_entity.pdbx_description
1 polymer ?
#
loop_
_entity_poly.entity_id
_entity_poly.type
_entity_poly.pdbx_seq_one_letter_code
_entity_poly.pdbx_strand_id
1 'polypeptide(L)'
;MEKQIIVFTLGEKYYAVNSDQVEEISKMIDSTMVPNAPRHIEGLINLRGNVISLVNLAKLLHLTEEECYNNIVILDRQDEK
;
A
#
# COMPACT_ATOMS: atom_id res chain seq x y z
N MET A 1 -4.21 26.16 1.16
CA MET A 1 -4.73 25.16 0.21
C MET A 1 -5.58 24.17 0.98
N GLU A 2 -6.70 23.75 0.39
CA GLU A 2 -7.52 22.66 0.94
C GLU A 2 -6.77 21.33 0.78
N LYS A 3 -6.75 20.51 1.84
CA LYS A 3 -6.14 19.18 1.78
C LYS A 3 -7.14 18.21 1.17
N GLN A 4 -6.80 17.66 0.01
CA GLN A 4 -7.54 16.56 -0.60
C GLN A 4 -7.08 15.24 0.00
N ILE A 5 -8.03 14.37 0.33
CA ILE A 5 -7.77 13.06 0.93
C ILE A 5 -8.38 11.96 0.06
N ILE A 6 -7.72 10.81 0.03
CA ILE A 6 -8.27 9.59 -0.55
C ILE A 6 -8.78 8.74 0.60
N VAL A 7 -10.06 8.37 0.55
CA VAL A 7 -10.71 7.51 1.54
C VAL A 7 -10.85 6.11 0.98
N PHE A 8 -10.47 5.11 1.76
CA PHE A 8 -10.56 3.70 1.41
C PHE A 8 -10.95 2.87 2.63
N THR A 9 -11.29 1.60 2.42
CA THR A 9 -11.70 0.68 3.49
C THR A 9 -10.68 -0.43 3.69
N LEU A 10 -10.54 -0.88 4.93
CA LEU A 10 -9.92 -2.14 5.30
C LEU A 10 -10.93 -2.90 6.17
N GLY A 11 -11.51 -3.97 5.61
CA GLY A 11 -12.72 -4.56 6.15
C GLY A 11 -13.84 -3.52 6.24
N GLU A 12 -14.46 -3.41 7.42
CA GLU A 12 -15.56 -2.47 7.68
C GLU A 12 -15.11 -1.06 8.11
N LYS A 13 -13.80 -0.81 8.23
CA LYS A 13 -13.27 0.47 8.74
C LYS A 13 -12.80 1.38 7.62
N TYR A 14 -13.09 2.68 7.75
CA TYR A 14 -12.60 3.73 6.86
C TYR A 14 -11.22 4.23 7.29
N TYR A 15 -10.33 4.37 6.32
CA TYR A 15 -9.01 4.96 6.44
C TYR A 15 -8.86 6.06 5.39
N ALA A 16 -7.89 6.94 5.60
CA ALA A 16 -7.59 8.00 4.65
C ALA A 16 -6.09 8.27 4.57
N VAL A 17 -5.66 8.70 3.40
CA VAL A 17 -4.31 9.22 3.14
C VAL A 17 -4.43 10.57 2.45
N ASN A 18 -3.47 11.47 2.67
CA ASN A 18 -3.44 12.71 1.92
C ASN A 18 -3.15 12.38 0.46
N SER A 19 -3.91 13.00 -0.45
CA SER A 19 -3.77 12.73 -1.89
C SER A 19 -2.42 13.17 -2.48
N ASP A 20 -1.73 14.11 -1.84
CA ASP A 20 -0.38 14.56 -2.20
C ASP A 20 0.70 13.49 -1.96
N GLN A 21 0.39 12.46 -1.17
CA GLN A 21 1.29 11.32 -0.92
C GLN A 21 1.00 10.13 -1.84
N VAL A 22 -0.04 10.19 -2.67
CA VAL A 22 -0.46 9.06 -3.52
C VAL A 22 -0.04 9.35 -4.95
N GLU A 23 0.86 8.51 -5.49
CA GLU A 23 1.28 8.60 -6.88
C GLU A 23 0.21 8.01 -7.81
N GLU A 24 -0.27 6.81 -7.49
CA GLU A 24 -1.32 6.14 -8.24
C GLU A 24 -2.05 5.07 -7.40
N ILE A 25 -3.20 4.62 -7.89
CA ILE A 25 -3.94 3.47 -7.36
C ILE A 25 -4.04 2.44 -8.47
N SER A 26 -3.49 1.25 -8.22
CA SER A 26 -3.43 0.15 -9.18
C SER A 26 -4.19 -1.07 -8.66
N LYS A 27 -4.56 -1.98 -9.57
CA LYS A 27 -5.10 -3.31 -9.19
C LYS A 27 -3.98 -4.17 -8.57
N MET A 28 -4.32 -5.38 -8.11
CA MET A 28 -3.31 -6.35 -7.69
C MET A 28 -2.26 -6.57 -8.79
N ILE A 29 -0.99 -6.57 -8.39
CA ILE A 29 0.19 -6.84 -9.21
C ILE A 29 0.92 -8.01 -8.54
N ASP A 30 1.46 -8.92 -9.34
CA ASP A 30 2.27 -10.02 -8.84
C ASP A 30 3.51 -9.48 -8.11
N SER A 31 3.80 -10.04 -6.95
CA SER A 31 4.96 -9.66 -6.14
C SER A 31 5.97 -10.79 -6.03
N THR A 32 7.23 -10.40 -5.94
CA THR A 32 8.35 -11.31 -5.67
C THR A 32 8.57 -11.39 -4.17
N MET A 33 8.44 -12.59 -3.62
CA MET A 33 8.63 -12.85 -2.18
C MET A 33 10.05 -12.47 -1.75
N VAL A 34 10.15 -11.82 -0.59
CA VAL A 34 11.43 -11.47 0.04
C VAL A 34 11.71 -12.43 1.21
N PRO A 35 12.79 -13.22 1.17
CA PRO A 35 13.14 -14.11 2.26
C PRO A 35 13.35 -13.37 3.59
N ASN A 36 12.86 -13.95 4.69
CA ASN A 36 12.98 -13.41 6.05
C ASN A 36 12.38 -12.00 6.25
N ALA A 37 11.52 -11.54 5.34
CA ALA A 37 10.85 -10.25 5.50
C ALA A 37 9.84 -10.26 6.66
N PRO A 38 9.58 -9.10 7.29
CA PRO A 38 8.49 -8.96 8.25
C PRO A 38 7.16 -9.43 7.66
N ARG A 39 6.26 -9.98 8.49
CA ARG A 39 4.96 -10.53 8.06
C ARG A 39 4.09 -9.55 7.24
N HIS A 40 4.25 -8.25 7.45
CA HIS A 40 3.49 -7.22 6.73
C HIS A 40 4.07 -6.88 5.34
N ILE A 41 5.22 -7.44 4.96
CA ILE A 41 5.80 -7.30 3.63
C ILE A 41 5.34 -8.49 2.80
N GLU A 42 4.51 -8.24 1.78
CA GLU A 42 4.08 -9.29 0.83
C GLU A 42 5.19 -9.59 -0.19
N GLY A 43 6.03 -8.60 -0.50
CA GLY A 43 7.17 -8.77 -1.38
C GLY A 43 7.63 -7.46 -2.02
N LEU A 44 8.31 -7.59 -3.16
CA LEU A 44 8.68 -6.49 -4.04
C LEU A 44 7.88 -6.56 -5.33
N ILE A 45 7.44 -5.42 -5.84
CA ILE A 45 6.82 -5.32 -7.18
C ILE A 45 7.71 -4.44 -8.06
N ASN A 46 7.73 -4.75 -9.35
CA ASN A 46 8.36 -3.92 -10.35
C ASN A 46 7.30 -3.00 -10.97
N LEU A 47 7.32 -1.73 -10.58
CA LEU A 47 6.43 -0.70 -11.11
C LEU A 47 7.21 0.19 -12.09
N ARG A 48 6.98 -0.02 -13.40
CA ARG A 48 7.61 0.78 -14.48
C ARG A 48 9.15 0.83 -14.41
N GLY A 49 9.79 -0.24 -13.94
CA GLY A 49 11.24 -0.32 -13.77
C GLY A 49 11.72 0.05 -12.37
N ASN A 50 10.85 0.58 -11.50
CA ASN A 50 11.16 0.88 -10.11
C ASN A 50 10.78 -0.30 -9.22
N VAL A 51 11.72 -0.76 -8.41
CA VAL A 51 11.47 -1.79 -7.40
C VAL A 51 10.90 -1.13 -6.16
N ILE A 52 9.64 -1.45 -5.84
CA ILE A 52 8.95 -0.90 -4.67
C ILE A 52 8.45 -2.04 -3.76
N SER A 53 8.36 -1.77 -2.46
CA SER A 53 7.88 -2.73 -1.46
C SER A 53 6.37 -2.79 -1.43
N LEU A 54 5.80 -3.98 -1.53
CA LEU A 54 4.38 -4.23 -1.32
C LEU A 54 4.12 -4.53 0.16
N VAL A 55 3.35 -3.66 0.81
CA VAL A 55 3.02 -3.76 2.24
C VAL A 55 1.55 -4.12 2.40
N ASN A 56 1.26 -5.17 3.17
CA ASN A 56 -0.08 -5.47 3.62
C ASN A 56 -0.41 -4.63 4.85
N LEU A 57 -1.27 -3.63 4.65
CA LEU A 57 -1.63 -2.66 5.66
C LEU A 57 -2.42 -3.29 6.83
N ALA A 58 -3.24 -4.32 6.59
CA ALA A 58 -3.95 -5.00 7.67
C ALA A 58 -2.97 -5.76 8.59
N LYS A 59 -2.00 -6.47 8.01
CA LYS A 59 -0.92 -7.14 8.76
C LYS A 59 -0.05 -6.13 9.53
N LEU A 60 0.23 -4.97 8.92
CA LEU A 60 0.99 -3.89 9.57
C LEU A 60 0.26 -3.30 10.77
N LEU A 61 -1.06 -3.12 10.65
CA LEU A 61 -1.92 -2.56 11.70
C LEU A 61 -2.49 -3.62 12.66
N HIS A 62 -2.06 -4.87 12.55
CA HIS A 62 -2.52 -6.01 13.36
C HIS A 62 -4.05 -6.20 13.35
N LEU A 63 -4.69 -5.99 12.20
CA LEU A 63 -6.13 -6.21 12.03
C LEU A 63 -6.44 -7.67 11.70
N THR A 64 -7.62 -8.13 12.09
CA THR A 64 -8.18 -9.41 11.63
C THR A 64 -8.43 -9.32 10.12
N GLU A 65 -7.85 -10.26 9.37
CA GLU A 65 -8.00 -10.33 7.92
C GLU A 65 -9.43 -10.79 7.58
N GLU A 66 -10.29 -9.85 7.20
CA GLU A 66 -11.55 -10.16 6.52
C GLU A 66 -11.48 -9.59 5.10
N GLU A 67 -11.29 -10.51 4.15
CA GLU A 67 -11.47 -10.41 2.69
C GLU A 67 -10.46 -9.63 1.81
N CYS A 68 -10.46 -10.05 0.55
CA CYS A 68 -9.50 -9.73 -0.52
C CYS A 68 -9.27 -8.23 -0.75
N TYR A 69 -8.01 -7.82 -0.81
CA TYR A 69 -7.64 -6.45 -1.19
C TYR A 69 -7.81 -6.24 -2.70
N ASN A 70 -8.67 -5.30 -3.09
CA ASN A 70 -8.92 -5.06 -4.52
C ASN A 70 -7.88 -4.14 -5.18
N ASN A 71 -7.19 -3.31 -4.38
CA ASN A 71 -6.35 -2.22 -4.88
C ASN A 71 -5.03 -2.11 -4.10
N ILE A 72 -3.99 -1.65 -4.77
CA ILE A 72 -2.70 -1.23 -4.21
C ILE A 72 -2.65 0.29 -4.32
N VAL A 73 -2.38 0.96 -3.20
CA VAL A 73 -2.12 2.41 -3.16
C VAL A 73 -0.62 2.61 -3.19
N ILE A 74 -0.11 3.26 -4.24
CA ILE A 74 1.31 3.53 -4.40
C ILE A 74 1.59 4.90 -3.80
N LEU A 75 2.45 4.89 -2.77
CA LEU A 75 2.79 6.08 -2.01
C LEU A 75 4.14 6.62 -2.47
N ASP A 76 4.21 7.92 -2.73
CA ASP A 76 5.47 8.61 -2.93
C ASP A 76 6.09 8.94 -1.56
N ARG A 77 7.26 8.36 -1.29
CA ARG A 77 8.03 8.68 -0.11
C ARG A 77 9.00 9.78 -0.50
N GLN A 78 8.69 11.02 -0.10
CA GLN A 78 9.57 12.19 -0.29
C GLN A 78 10.85 12.15 0.56
N ASP A 79 11.49 10.99 0.73
CA ASP A 79 12.81 10.86 1.35
C ASP A 79 13.86 10.71 0.24
N GLU A 80 14.18 11.82 -0.42
CA GLU A 80 15.49 12.08 -1.04
C GLU A 80 15.61 13.60 -1.33
N LYS A 81 16.04 14.35 -0.31
CA LYS A 81 16.82 15.58 -0.45
C LYS A 81 18.09 15.44 0.37
#